data_AF-A0A3C0B5D0-F1
#
_entry.id   AF-A0A3C0B5D0-F1
#
_cell.length_a   1.000
_cell.length_b   1.000
_cell.length_c   1.000
_cell.angle_alpha   90.00
_cell.angle_beta   90.00
_cell.angle_gamma   90.00
#
_symmetry.space_group_name_H-M   'P 1'
#
loop_
_entity.id
_entity.type
_entity.pdbx_description
1 polymer ?
#
loop_
_entity_poly.entity_id
_entity_poly.type
_entity_poly.pdbx_seq_one_letter_code
_entity_poly.pdbx_strand_id
1 'polypeptide(L)'
;TTNLLEVFERTRVLIDVDADIDEDVFISSKLKEYLSVNRMIVSITGENSPSRQLLSGITKSVIVSDFDKFKISKAIEKAMDTKYDVNLFDDRKSVLAFLNVSRICNEIVKNFERISNKDYGTQ
;
A
#
# COMPACT_ATOMS: atom_id res chain seq x y z
N THR A 1 -19.57 4.60 -17.20
CA THR A 1 -18.57 4.71 -16.11
C THR A 1 -17.37 3.89 -16.50
N THR A 2 -16.18 4.48 -16.61
CA THR A 2 -14.96 3.76 -17.02
C THR A 2 -14.54 2.75 -15.95
N ASN A 3 -14.28 1.50 -16.34
CA ASN A 3 -13.71 0.51 -15.43
C ASN A 3 -12.25 0.88 -15.11
N LEU A 4 -11.99 1.37 -13.90
CA LEU A 4 -10.65 1.81 -13.49
C LEU A 4 -9.62 0.67 -13.50
N LEU A 5 -10.04 -0.57 -13.25
CA LEU A 5 -9.14 -1.73 -13.31
C LEU A 5 -8.57 -1.93 -14.72
N GLU A 6 -9.41 -1.80 -15.76
CA GLU A 6 -8.94 -1.90 -17.15
C GLU A 6 -7.94 -0.81 -17.50
N VAL A 7 -8.09 0.39 -16.92
CA VAL A 7 -7.12 1.47 -17.08
C VAL A 7 -5.81 1.08 -16.41
N PHE A 8 -5.85 0.61 -15.17
CA PHE A 8 -4.66 0.19 -14.43
C PHE A 8 -3.92 -0.95 -15.14
N GLU A 9 -4.64 -1.94 -15.66
CA GLU A 9 -4.05 -3.05 -16.41
C GLU A 9 -3.41 -2.61 -17.74
N ARG A 10 -3.74 -1.45 -18.30
CA ARG A 10 -3.11 -0.97 -19.54
C ARG A 10 -1.90 -0.06 -19.30
N THR A 11 -1.66 0.38 -18.07
CA THR A 11 -0.51 1.24 -17.78
C THR A 11 0.80 0.44 -17.75
N ARG A 12 1.93 1.13 -17.90
CA ARG A 12 3.28 0.56 -17.70
C ARG A 12 3.64 0.52 -16.22
N VAL A 13 3.38 1.62 -15.52
CA VAL A 13 3.68 1.87 -14.11
C VAL A 13 2.51 2.63 -13.50
N LEU A 14 2.16 2.32 -12.27
CA LEU A 14 1.20 3.07 -11.47
C LEU A 14 1.96 3.99 -10.52
N ILE A 15 1.51 5.23 -10.41
CA ILE A 15 2.10 6.22 -9.50
C ILE A 15 1.07 6.52 -8.42
N ASP A 16 1.48 6.27 -7.19
CA ASP A 16 0.75 6.59 -5.97
C ASP A 16 1.49 7.73 -5.27
N VAL A 17 0.76 8.78 -4.87
CA VAL A 17 1.32 9.98 -4.27
C VAL A 17 0.49 10.32 -3.06
N ASP A 18 1.10 10.20 -1.88
CA ASP A 18 0.51 10.63 -0.63
C ASP A 18 0.59 12.15 -0.50
N ALA A 19 -0.15 12.69 0.48
CA ALA A 19 0.01 14.09 0.84
C ALA A 19 1.40 14.29 1.50
N ASP A 20 2.07 15.39 1.16
CA ASP A 20 3.34 15.77 1.78
C ASP A 20 3.06 16.40 3.16
N ILE A 21 2.76 15.54 4.14
CA ILE A 21 2.42 15.90 5.51
C ILE A 21 3.33 15.08 6.44
N ASP A 22 4.04 15.77 7.33
CA ASP A 22 5.08 15.18 8.20
C ASP A 22 4.57 14.04 9.11
N GLU A 23 3.27 14.01 9.40
CA GLU A 23 2.61 13.04 10.31
C GLU A 23 1.27 12.56 9.71
N ASP A 24 1.28 12.12 8.45
CA ASP A 24 0.09 11.49 7.88
C ASP A 24 -0.25 10.20 8.64
N VAL A 25 -1.51 10.07 9.05
CA VAL A 25 -2.04 8.89 9.75
C VAL A 25 -2.80 7.95 8.81
N PHE A 26 -2.93 8.33 7.54
CA PHE A 26 -3.67 7.58 6.55
C PHE A 26 -2.76 6.75 5.65
N ILE A 27 -3.37 5.73 5.06
CA ILE A 27 -2.81 4.95 3.95
C ILE A 27 -3.49 5.44 2.68
N SER A 28 -2.77 5.52 1.57
CA SER A 28 -3.38 5.86 0.27
C SER A 28 -4.60 5.00 -0.02
N SER A 29 -5.71 5.67 -0.33
CA SER A 29 -6.98 5.02 -0.67
C SER A 29 -6.94 4.17 -1.94
N LYS A 30 -5.94 4.35 -2.80
CA LYS A 30 -5.79 3.62 -4.08
C LYS A 30 -4.83 2.43 -3.99
N LEU A 31 -4.11 2.33 -2.87
CA LEU A 31 -3.01 1.38 -2.74
C LEU A 31 -3.50 -0.06 -2.84
N LYS A 32 -4.68 -0.36 -2.29
CA LYS A 32 -5.29 -1.69 -2.37
C LYS A 32 -5.59 -2.09 -3.81
N GLU A 33 -6.20 -1.20 -4.59
CA GLU A 33 -6.52 -1.42 -6.00
C GLU A 33 -5.23 -1.59 -6.82
N TYR A 34 -4.22 -0.75 -6.58
CA TYR A 34 -2.94 -0.85 -7.29
C TYR A 34 -2.21 -2.15 -6.99
N LEU A 35 -2.17 -2.56 -5.71
CA LEU A 35 -1.55 -3.82 -5.31
C LEU A 35 -2.25 -5.04 -5.93
N SER A 36 -3.54 -4.92 -6.27
CA SER A 36 -4.33 -6.01 -6.87
C SER A 36 -4.06 -6.29 -8.35
N VAL A 37 -3.35 -5.39 -9.05
CA VAL A 37 -3.00 -5.56 -10.47
C VAL A 37 -1.51 -5.80 -10.67
N ASN A 38 -1.14 -6.62 -11.64
CA ASN A 38 0.25 -6.98 -11.92
C ASN A 38 1.03 -5.87 -12.66
N ARG A 39 1.13 -4.69 -12.05
CA ARG A 39 1.86 -3.52 -12.55
C ARG A 39 2.80 -2.99 -11.50
N MET A 40 4.00 -2.56 -11.92
CA MET A 40 4.95 -1.88 -11.03
C MET A 40 4.30 -0.63 -10.43
N ILE A 41 4.57 -0.38 -9.15
CA ILE A 41 4.05 0.80 -8.44
C ILE A 41 5.24 1.64 -7.99
N VAL A 42 5.15 2.95 -8.21
CA VAL A 42 6.00 3.93 -7.53
C VAL A 42 5.12 4.62 -6.49
N SER A 43 5.45 4.47 -5.21
CA SER A 43 4.74 5.12 -4.10
C SER A 43 5.60 6.26 -3.57
N ILE A 44 5.12 7.48 -3.72
CA ILE A 44 5.75 8.71 -3.25
C ILE A 44 5.11 9.05 -1.92
N THR A 45 5.85 8.84 -0.83
CA THR A 45 5.30 8.93 0.51
C THR A 45 6.40 9.26 1.54
N GLY A 46 5.99 9.97 2.59
CA GLY A 46 6.87 10.43 3.67
C GLY A 46 7.62 9.29 4.37
N GLU A 47 8.74 9.62 5.02
CA GLU A 47 9.60 8.61 5.66
C GLU A 47 8.91 7.89 6.84
N ASN A 48 8.01 8.59 7.54
CA ASN A 48 7.30 8.06 8.71
C ASN A 48 5.86 7.62 8.41
N SER A 49 5.43 7.64 7.14
CA SER A 49 4.04 7.41 6.79
C SER A 49 3.58 5.96 7.01
N PRO A 50 2.30 5.74 7.35
CA PRO A 50 1.69 4.42 7.39
C PRO A 50 1.81 3.66 6.05
N SER A 51 1.69 4.36 4.92
CA SER A 51 1.90 3.77 3.59
C SER A 51 3.30 3.17 3.45
N ARG A 52 4.36 3.89 3.88
CA ARG A 52 5.74 3.38 3.83
C ARG A 52 5.93 2.18 4.74
N GLN A 53 5.39 2.22 5.96
CA GLN A 53 5.44 1.09 6.89
C GLN A 53 4.73 -0.14 6.31
N LEU A 54 3.54 0.04 5.73
CA LEU A 54 2.77 -1.01 5.08
C LEU A 54 3.54 -1.64 3.91
N LEU A 55 4.22 -0.81 3.12
CA LEU A 55 4.96 -1.22 1.92
C LEU A 55 6.35 -1.80 2.23
N SER A 56 6.84 -1.70 3.45
CA SER A 56 8.20 -2.15 3.84
C SER A 56 8.48 -3.63 3.55
N GLY A 57 7.44 -4.48 3.53
CA GLY A 57 7.54 -5.90 3.18
C GLY A 57 7.57 -6.20 1.68
N ILE A 58 7.33 -5.21 0.83
CA ILE A 58 7.25 -5.36 -0.63
C ILE A 58 8.55 -4.85 -1.23
N THR A 59 9.37 -5.75 -1.77
CA THR A 59 10.75 -5.43 -2.17
C THR A 59 11.00 -5.50 -3.68
N LYS A 60 10.08 -6.09 -4.44
CA LYS A 60 10.24 -6.37 -5.87
C LYS A 60 9.30 -5.54 -6.72
N SER A 61 8.03 -5.43 -6.33
CA SER A 61 6.97 -4.91 -7.20
C SER A 61 6.51 -3.48 -6.88
N VAL A 62 7.04 -2.88 -5.81
CA VAL A 62 6.78 -1.50 -5.39
C VAL A 62 8.12 -0.81 -5.15
N ILE A 63 8.26 0.41 -5.63
CA ILE A 63 9.41 1.28 -5.37
C ILE A 63 8.92 2.47 -4.56
N VAL A 64 9.42 2.61 -3.35
CA VAL A 64 9.04 3.71 -2.46
C VAL A 64 10.04 4.85 -2.59
N SER A 65 9.55 6.08 -2.79
CA SER A 65 10.34 7.31 -2.83
C SER A 65 9.79 8.31 -1.81
N ASP A 66 10.65 9.18 -1.32
CA ASP A 66 10.24 10.42 -0.65
C ASP A 66 9.88 11.50 -1.70
N PHE A 67 9.54 12.70 -1.23
CA PHE A 67 9.17 13.85 -2.07
C PHE A 67 10.35 14.55 -2.75
N ASP A 68 11.51 13.89 -2.88
CA ASP A 68 12.64 14.42 -3.63
C ASP A 68 12.50 14.13 -5.13
N LYS A 69 12.56 15.19 -5.94
CA LYS A 69 12.37 15.13 -7.40
C LYS A 69 13.34 14.14 -8.08
N PHE A 70 14.59 14.09 -7.65
CA PHE A 70 15.59 13.24 -8.28
C PHE A 70 15.38 11.77 -7.92
N LYS A 71 15.05 11.47 -6.66
CA LYS A 71 14.67 10.13 -6.21
C LYS A 71 13.41 9.64 -6.89
N ILE A 72 12.39 10.50 -7.07
CA ILE A 72 11.17 10.17 -7.81
C ILE A 72 11.49 9.80 -9.27
N SER A 73 12.31 10.60 -9.98
CA SER A 73 12.70 10.30 -11.37
C SER A 73 13.38 8.93 -11.46
N LYS A 74 14.34 8.66 -10.57
CA LYS A 74 15.04 7.37 -10.52
C LYS A 74 14.11 6.20 -10.19
N ALA A 75 13.12 6.42 -9.32
CA ALA A 75 12.14 5.39 -8.98
C ALA A 75 11.27 5.04 -10.19
N ILE A 76 10.83 6.04 -10.96
CA ILE A 76 10.07 5.85 -12.20
C ILE A 76 10.92 5.12 -13.26
N GLU A 77 12.15 5.57 -13.51
CA GLU A 77 13.09 4.89 -14.43
C GLU A 77 13.27 3.43 -14.05
N LYS A 78 13.58 3.14 -12.77
CA LYS A 78 13.73 1.78 -12.27
C LYS A 78 12.45 0.94 -12.45
N ALA A 79 11.27 1.52 -12.23
CA ALA A 79 9.99 0.83 -12.45
C ALA A 79 9.78 0.50 -13.93
N MET A 80 10.12 1.42 -14.85
CA MET A 80 9.99 1.21 -16.29
C MET A 80 10.96 0.16 -16.83
N ASP A 81 12.17 0.10 -16.29
CA ASP A 81 13.24 -0.81 -16.72
C ASP A 81 13.14 -2.21 -16.09
N THR A 82 12.27 -2.38 -15.08
CA THR A 82 12.06 -3.68 -14.44
C THR A 82 11.50 -4.69 -15.45
N LYS A 83 12.21 -5.82 -15.58
CA LYS A 83 11.77 -6.93 -16.43
C LYS A 83 10.61 -7.66 -15.76
N TYR A 84 9.58 -7.96 -16.55
CA TYR A 84 8.42 -8.68 -16.07
C TYR A 84 8.77 -10.15 -15.79
N ASP A 85 8.38 -10.64 -14.61
CA ASP A 85 8.48 -12.03 -14.17
C ASP A 85 7.12 -12.45 -13.57
N VAL A 86 6.73 -13.71 -13.75
CA VAL A 86 5.49 -14.28 -13.20
C VAL A 86 5.41 -14.15 -11.67
N ASN A 87 6.56 -14.21 -10.97
CA ASN A 87 6.63 -14.14 -9.50
C ASN A 87 6.91 -12.72 -8.99
N LEU A 88 6.95 -11.72 -9.88
CA LEU A 88 7.33 -10.35 -9.51
C LEU A 88 6.39 -9.76 -8.45
N PHE A 89 5.09 -10.08 -8.53
CA PHE A 89 4.03 -9.48 -7.72
C PHE A 89 3.62 -10.32 -6.50
N ASP A 90 4.25 -11.48 -6.30
CA ASP A 90 3.91 -12.38 -5.20
C ASP A 90 4.24 -11.80 -3.82
N ASP A 91 5.14 -10.82 -3.76
CA ASP A 91 5.53 -10.10 -2.54
C ASP A 91 4.40 -9.22 -1.97
N ARG A 92 3.30 -9.05 -2.70
CA ARG A 92 2.12 -8.28 -2.28
C ARG A 92 1.13 -9.07 -1.44
N LYS A 93 1.21 -10.41 -1.46
CA LYS A 93 0.17 -11.29 -0.87
C LYS A 93 -0.08 -10.99 0.61
N SER A 94 0.98 -10.75 1.39
CA SER A 94 0.88 -10.44 2.82
C SER A 94 0.13 -9.13 3.07
N VAL A 95 0.46 -8.07 2.31
CA VAL A 95 -0.15 -6.75 2.41
C VAL A 95 -1.61 -6.78 1.95
N LEU A 96 -1.93 -7.47 0.85
CA LEU A 96 -3.30 -7.67 0.38
C LEU A 96 -4.15 -8.43 1.41
N ALA A 97 -3.58 -9.44 2.06
CA ALA A 97 -4.26 -10.17 3.14
C ALA A 97 -4.47 -9.30 4.39
N PHE A 98 -3.56 -8.36 4.67
CA PHE A 98 -3.72 -7.38 5.75
C PHE A 98 -4.84 -6.38 5.45
N LEU A 99 -4.93 -5.89 4.21
CA LEU A 99 -5.96 -4.94 3.75
C LEU A 99 -7.33 -5.57 3.45
N ASN A 100 -7.55 -6.83 3.85
CA ASN A 100 -8.83 -7.51 3.69
C ASN A 100 -9.87 -6.92 4.66
N VAL A 101 -11.01 -6.47 4.13
CA VAL A 101 -12.06 -5.78 4.91
C VAL A 101 -12.58 -6.67 6.04
N SER A 102 -12.87 -7.94 5.77
CA SER A 102 -13.38 -8.87 6.79
C SER A 102 -12.37 -9.06 7.92
N ARG A 103 -11.07 -9.14 7.60
CA ARG A 103 -10.02 -9.18 8.61
C ARG A 103 -10.01 -7.92 9.47
N ILE A 104 -10.04 -6.74 8.84
CA ILE A 104 -10.05 -5.46 9.55
C ILE A 104 -11.27 -5.35 10.47
N CYS A 105 -12.46 -5.69 9.97
CA CYS A 105 -13.69 -5.71 10.78
C CYS A 105 -13.57 -6.65 11.98
N ASN A 106 -13.03 -7.86 11.79
CA ASN A 106 -12.84 -8.82 12.88
C ASN A 106 -11.85 -8.30 13.94
N GLU A 107 -10.77 -7.63 13.56
CA GLU A 107 -9.83 -7.03 14.52
C GLU A 107 -10.46 -5.87 15.30
N ILE A 108 -11.29 -5.06 14.63
CA ILE A 108 -12.07 -4.00 15.30
C ILE A 108 -13.03 -4.61 16.33
N VAL A 109 -13.78 -5.66 15.97
CA VAL A 109 -14.71 -6.37 16.88
C VAL A 109 -13.96 -6.92 18.09
N LYS A 110 -12.85 -7.64 17.88
CA LYS A 110 -12.03 -8.17 18.98
C LYS A 110 -11.51 -7.07 19.92
N ASN A 111 -11.16 -5.91 19.37
CA ASN A 111 -10.72 -4.78 20.19
C ASN A 111 -11.86 -4.21 21.02
N PHE A 112 -13.08 -4.11 20.49
CA PHE A 112 -14.25 -3.72 21.28
C PHE A 112 -14.55 -4.72 22.39
N GLU A 113 -14.49 -6.03 22.11
CA GLU A 113 -14.68 -7.07 23.13
C GLU A 113 -13.63 -6.98 24.25
N ARG A 114 -12.35 -6.71 23.91
CA ARG A 114 -11.28 -6.53 24.90
C ARG A 114 -11.50 -5.31 25.80
N ILE A 115 -11.99 -4.20 25.24
CA ILE A 115 -12.31 -2.99 26.00
C ILE A 115 -13.49 -3.30 26.93
N SER A 116 -14.57 -3.87 26.39
CA SER A 116 -15.74 -4.24 27.17
C SER A 116 -15.40 -5.19 28.32
N ASN A 117 -14.56 -6.19 28.10
CA ASN A 117 -14.20 -7.17 29.12
C ASN A 117 -13.24 -6.62 30.20
N LYS A 118 -12.47 -5.56 29.91
CA LYS A 118 -11.63 -4.90 30.93
C LYS A 118 -12.46 -4.13 31.95
N ASP A 119 -13.60 -3.57 31.53
CA ASP A 119 -14.49 -2.81 32.42
C ASP A 119 -15.27 -3.72 33.39
N TYR A 120 -15.40 -5.02 33.11
CA TYR A 120 -16.02 -6.01 34.00
C TYR A 120 -15.02 -6.75 34.91
N GLY A 121 -13.71 -6.54 34.73
CA GLY A 121 -12.63 -7.20 35.48
C GLY A 121 -12.10 -6.41 36.70
N THR A 122 -12.70 -5.27 37.03
CA THR A 122 -12.41 -4.48 38.23
C THR A 122 -13.65 -4.39 39.12
N GLN A 123 -13.98 -5.50 39.79
CA GLN A 123 -14.75 -5.54 41.04
C GLN A 123 -14.09 -6.51 42.00
#